data_AF-A0AAE8MMH3-F1
#
_entry.id   AF-A0AAE8MMH3-F1
#
_cell.length_a   1.000
_cell.length_b   1.000
_cell.length_c   1.000
_cell.angle_alpha   90.00
_cell.angle_beta   90.00
_cell.angle_gamma   90.00
#
_symmetry.space_group_name_H-M   'P 1'
#
loop_
_entity.id
_entity.type
_entity.pdbx_description
1 polymer ?
#
loop_
_entity_poly.entity_id
_entity_poly.type
_entity_poly.pdbx_seq_one_letter_code
_entity_poly.pdbx_strand_id
1 'polypeptide(L)'
;MSPHDQEMTCAAAHEDFGRHHQVPDHQRTAVTKCDILIIGAGAGGLAAAAAAHDQGLRVILVEKEGHVGGTTFRSGGCMWMPNNFLMQETGIEDSKEQAARYINAVAKLASPVLEEQTVHVDLRDKRLDAFLMQGPEMMRYFRDQGFRWMAKPSQFPDYHPHIDGAVPNTFQNQMAHP
;
A
#
# COMPACT_ATOMS: atom_id res chain seq x y z
N MET A 1 5.73 24.66 30.25
CA MET A 1 4.43 24.39 29.60
C MET A 1 4.53 24.84 28.16
N SER A 2 4.37 23.91 27.22
CA SER A 2 4.49 24.17 25.78
C SER A 2 3.16 24.74 25.24
N PRO A 3 3.15 25.61 24.20
CA PRO A 3 1.95 26.32 23.75
C PRO A 3 0.86 25.46 23.06
N HIS A 4 0.97 24.13 23.04
CA HIS A 4 0.15 23.26 22.19
C HIS A 4 -1.20 22.81 22.80
N ASP A 5 -1.49 23.17 24.05
CA ASP A 5 -2.64 22.65 24.82
C ASP A 5 -3.90 23.55 24.79
N GLN A 6 -4.15 24.30 23.71
CA GLN A 6 -5.44 25.01 23.57
C GLN A 6 -6.52 24.08 23.01
N GLU A 7 -7.38 23.54 23.87
CA GLU A 7 -8.60 22.80 23.49
C GLU A 7 -9.51 23.66 22.58
N MET A 8 -9.87 23.12 21.42
CA MET A 8 -10.86 23.68 20.51
C MET A 8 -11.82 22.56 20.13
N THR A 9 -13.12 22.79 20.34
CA THR A 9 -14.19 21.80 20.18
C THR A 9 -14.81 21.84 18.79
N CYS A 10 -14.90 20.71 18.09
CA CYS A 10 -15.72 20.53 16.88
C CYS A 10 -16.69 19.36 17.09
N ALA A 11 -17.86 19.42 16.44
CA ALA A 11 -18.97 18.48 16.64
C ALA A 11 -18.66 17.06 16.12
N ALA A 12 -19.12 16.04 16.86
CA ALA A 12 -19.03 14.64 16.46
C ALA A 12 -19.93 14.32 15.26
N ALA A 13 -19.43 13.45 14.36
CA ALA A 13 -20.21 12.88 13.27
C ALA A 13 -21.17 11.80 13.81
N HIS A 14 -22.45 11.92 13.51
CA HIS A 14 -23.49 10.94 13.84
C HIS A 14 -23.45 9.72 12.91
N GLU A 15 -23.71 8.53 13.46
CA GLU A 15 -23.85 7.26 12.70
C GLU A 15 -25.21 7.07 12.00
N ASP A 16 -26.03 8.11 11.85
CA ASP A 16 -27.41 7.97 11.39
C ASP A 16 -27.64 8.70 10.06
N PHE A 17 -27.13 8.14 8.97
CA PHE A 17 -27.45 8.59 7.61
C PHE A 17 -28.88 8.14 7.24
N GLY A 18 -29.89 8.96 7.58
CA GLY A 18 -31.21 8.83 6.92
C GLY A 18 -32.48 9.23 7.66
N ARG A 19 -32.46 9.78 8.87
CA ARG A 19 -33.69 10.28 9.51
C ARG A 19 -33.49 11.68 10.06
N HIS A 20 -34.35 12.61 9.65
CA HIS A 20 -34.47 13.93 10.30
C HIS A 20 -35.01 13.75 11.72
N HIS A 21 -34.12 13.44 12.67
CA HIS A 21 -34.37 13.52 14.10
C HIS A 21 -33.67 14.77 14.64
N GLN A 22 -34.37 15.51 15.50
CA GLN A 22 -33.82 16.69 16.16
C GLN A 22 -32.55 16.31 16.92
N VAL A 23 -31.45 16.99 16.60
CA VAL A 23 -30.12 16.75 17.17
C VAL A 23 -30.16 17.10 18.67
N PRO A 24 -29.91 16.15 19.59
CA PRO A 24 -29.81 16.42 21.02
C PRO A 24 -28.63 17.35 21.32
N ASP A 25 -28.73 18.08 22.43
CA ASP A 25 -27.70 19.02 22.90
C ASP A 25 -26.32 18.35 22.96
N HIS A 26 -25.41 18.85 22.11
CA HIS A 26 -24.04 18.40 21.91
C HIS A 26 -23.24 18.23 23.22
N GLN A 27 -23.26 17.01 23.78
CA GLN A 27 -22.23 16.62 24.75
C GLN A 27 -20.87 16.76 24.07
N ARG A 28 -20.03 17.64 24.63
CA ARG A 28 -18.67 17.91 24.16
C ARG A 28 -17.92 16.59 24.00
N THR A 29 -17.63 16.23 22.76
CA THR A 29 -16.78 15.09 22.44
C THR A 29 -15.33 15.51 22.67
N ALA A 30 -14.55 14.65 23.34
CA ALA A 30 -13.14 14.92 23.56
C ALA A 30 -12.41 15.09 22.22
N VAL A 31 -11.70 16.21 22.04
CA VAL A 31 -10.90 16.47 20.84
C VAL A 31 -9.47 16.00 21.08
N THR A 32 -9.02 15.04 20.29
CA THR A 32 -7.63 14.58 20.34
C THR A 32 -6.84 15.20 19.19
N LYS A 33 -5.74 15.89 19.50
CA LYS A 33 -4.86 16.51 18.51
C LYS A 33 -3.80 15.52 18.03
N CYS A 34 -3.51 15.53 16.74
CA CYS A 34 -2.43 14.78 16.09
C CYS A 34 -1.81 15.61 14.98
N ASP A 35 -0.63 15.19 14.52
CA ASP A 35 0.00 15.78 13.33
C ASP A 35 -0.48 15.07 12.06
N ILE A 36 -0.84 13.79 12.20
CA ILE A 36 -1.44 12.99 11.12
C ILE A 36 -2.56 12.09 11.67
N LEU A 37 -3.70 12.11 10.98
CA LEU A 37 -4.83 11.21 11.19
C LEU A 37 -4.87 10.20 10.04
N ILE A 38 -4.84 8.92 10.37
CA ILE A 38 -4.90 7.81 9.41
C ILE A 38 -6.19 7.04 9.65
N ILE A 39 -6.96 6.85 8.57
CA ILE A 39 -8.27 6.19 8.62
C ILE A 39 -8.13 4.82 7.95
N GLY A 40 -8.36 3.76 8.74
CA GLY A 40 -8.30 2.36 8.36
C GLY A 40 -6.98 1.70 8.76
N ALA A 41 -7.05 0.58 9.49
CA ALA A 41 -5.91 -0.19 9.96
C ALA A 41 -5.61 -1.41 9.07
N GLY A 42 -5.79 -1.29 7.75
CA GLY A 42 -5.27 -2.26 6.78
C GLY A 42 -3.74 -2.14 6.59
N ALA A 43 -3.14 -2.95 5.72
CA ALA A 43 -1.70 -2.91 5.45
C ALA A 43 -1.17 -1.49 5.16
N GLY A 44 -1.86 -0.75 4.28
CA GLY A 44 -1.45 0.60 3.90
C GLY A 44 -1.52 1.60 5.06
N GLY A 45 -2.59 1.54 5.87
CA GLY A 45 -2.76 2.44 7.02
C GLY A 45 -1.78 2.15 8.14
N LEU A 46 -1.54 0.88 8.46
CA LEU A 46 -0.51 0.47 9.41
C LEU A 46 0.89 0.84 8.93
N ALA A 47 1.18 0.69 7.64
CA ALA A 47 2.45 1.11 7.05
C ALA A 47 2.67 2.62 7.13
N ALA A 48 1.66 3.40 6.76
CA ALA A 48 1.71 4.84 6.88
C ALA A 48 1.87 5.28 8.35
N ALA A 49 1.19 4.61 9.28
CA ALA A 49 1.30 4.92 10.71
C ALA A 49 2.71 4.67 11.24
N ALA A 50 3.31 3.54 10.90
CA ALA A 50 4.69 3.22 11.28
C ALA A 50 5.67 4.25 10.70
N ALA A 51 5.60 4.51 9.39
CA ALA A 51 6.50 5.44 8.73
C ALA A 51 6.36 6.87 9.28
N ALA A 52 5.13 7.34 9.55
CA ALA A 52 4.90 8.66 10.13
C ALA A 52 5.39 8.76 11.58
N HIS A 53 5.16 7.71 12.38
CA HIS A 53 5.65 7.63 13.74
C HIS A 53 7.19 7.71 13.80
N ASP A 54 7.88 7.02 12.88
CA ASP A 54 9.34 7.02 12.81
C ASP A 54 9.91 8.38 12.38
N GLN A 55 9.11 9.25 11.77
CA GLN A 55 9.43 10.66 11.52
C GLN A 55 9.16 11.57 12.73
N GLY A 56 8.79 11.00 13.88
CA GLY A 56 8.50 11.74 15.11
C GLY A 56 7.12 12.43 15.12
N LEU A 57 6.24 12.09 14.18
CA LEU A 57 4.89 12.66 14.14
C LEU A 57 3.99 11.97 15.17
N ARG A 58 3.11 12.75 15.81
CA ARG A 58 2.04 12.21 16.62
C ARG A 58 0.93 11.68 15.71
N VAL A 59 0.87 10.37 15.59
CA VAL A 59 -0.09 9.64 14.74
C VAL A 59 -1.34 9.26 15.53
N ILE A 60 -2.51 9.50 14.96
CA ILE A 60 -3.75 8.81 15.36
C ILE A 60 -4.16 7.90 14.20
N LEU A 61 -4.29 6.61 14.48
CA LEU A 61 -4.86 5.62 13.57
C LEU A 61 -6.24 5.24 14.08
N VAL A 62 -7.26 5.32 13.23
CA VAL A 62 -8.62 4.88 13.56
C VAL A 62 -9.01 3.70 12.70
N GLU A 63 -9.63 2.70 13.33
CA GLU A 63 -10.22 1.53 12.68
C GLU A 63 -11.65 1.41 13.16
N LYS A 64 -12.55 1.08 12.23
CA LYS A 64 -13.97 0.90 12.54
C LYS A 64 -14.20 -0.38 13.33
N GLU A 65 -13.48 -1.44 12.96
CA GLU A 65 -13.64 -2.76 13.57
C GLU A 65 -12.88 -2.89 14.89
N GLY A 66 -13.27 -3.87 15.72
CA GLY A 66 -12.59 -4.18 16.98
C GLY A 66 -11.20 -4.82 16.83
N HIS A 67 -10.72 -4.97 15.59
CA HIS A 67 -9.42 -5.54 15.27
C HIS A 67 -8.84 -4.85 14.02
N VAL A 68 -7.51 -4.87 13.90
CA VAL A 68 -6.82 -4.35 12.71
C VAL A 68 -6.93 -5.29 11.51
N GLY A 69 -6.56 -4.80 10.34
CA GLY A 69 -6.24 -5.58 9.15
C GLY A 69 -7.26 -5.51 8.02
N GLY A 70 -8.55 -5.24 8.28
CA GLY A 70 -9.57 -5.12 7.22
C GLY A 70 -9.53 -6.29 6.21
N THR A 71 -9.54 -5.99 4.91
CA THR A 71 -9.38 -7.01 3.85
C THR A 71 -7.98 -7.61 3.79
N THR A 72 -6.95 -6.90 4.25
CA THR A 72 -5.57 -7.41 4.35
C THR A 72 -5.52 -8.64 5.26
N PHE A 73 -6.26 -8.64 6.38
CA PHE A 73 -6.34 -9.79 7.29
C PHE A 73 -6.84 -11.07 6.61
N ARG A 74 -7.70 -10.94 5.59
CA ARG A 74 -8.23 -12.07 4.80
C ARG A 74 -7.37 -12.44 3.61
N SER A 75 -6.35 -11.64 3.30
CA SER A 75 -5.45 -11.90 2.17
C SER A 75 -4.50 -13.05 2.50
N GLY A 76 -3.97 -13.72 1.48
CA GLY A 76 -2.88 -14.68 1.65
C GLY A 76 -1.54 -14.04 2.04
N GLY A 77 -1.48 -12.71 2.21
CA GLY A 77 -0.24 -11.98 2.51
C GLY A 77 0.73 -11.86 1.33
N CYS A 78 0.37 -12.37 0.15
CA CYS A 78 1.18 -12.24 -1.06
C CYS A 78 1.13 -10.80 -1.57
N MET A 79 2.31 -10.23 -1.82
CA MET A 79 2.48 -8.92 -2.42
C MET A 79 3.26 -9.06 -3.72
N TRP A 80 2.74 -8.49 -4.81
CA TRP A 80 3.49 -8.37 -6.05
C TRP A 80 4.37 -7.13 -5.94
N MET A 81 5.66 -7.33 -5.69
CA MET A 81 6.63 -6.26 -5.60
C MET A 81 7.83 -6.58 -6.51
N PRO A 82 7.94 -5.94 -7.68
CA PRO A 82 9.03 -6.21 -8.61
C PRO A 82 10.33 -5.55 -8.13
N ASN A 83 11.45 -5.96 -8.71
CA ASN A 83 12.78 -5.37 -8.47
C ASN A 83 13.11 -5.19 -6.96
N ASN A 84 12.69 -6.15 -6.14
CA ASN A 84 12.91 -6.09 -4.70
C ASN A 84 14.21 -6.79 -4.28
N PHE A 85 14.67 -6.51 -3.07
CA PHE A 85 15.95 -7.02 -2.57
C PHE A 85 16.01 -8.55 -2.45
N LEU A 86 14.89 -9.23 -2.20
CA LEU A 86 14.86 -10.70 -2.11
C LEU A 86 15.06 -11.35 -3.47
N MET A 87 14.55 -10.73 -4.55
CA MET A 87 14.82 -11.19 -5.92
C MET A 87 16.32 -11.11 -6.22
N GLN A 88 16.96 -9.99 -5.87
CA GLN A 88 18.41 -9.81 -6.01
C GLN A 88 19.20 -10.84 -5.18
N GLU A 89 18.83 -11.03 -3.91
CA GLU A 89 19.47 -12.01 -3.01
C GLU A 89 19.30 -13.47 -3.47
N THR A 90 18.26 -13.76 -4.25
CA THR A 90 17.98 -15.09 -4.82
C THR A 90 18.41 -15.25 -6.28
N GLY A 91 19.08 -14.24 -6.85
CA GLY A 91 19.57 -14.27 -8.22
C GLY A 91 18.50 -14.17 -9.31
N ILE A 92 17.30 -13.66 -8.96
CA ILE A 92 16.26 -13.35 -9.93
C ILE A 92 16.54 -11.95 -10.50
N GLU A 93 16.83 -11.89 -11.80
CA GLU A 93 17.01 -10.63 -12.51
C GLU A 93 15.65 -9.97 -12.81
N ASP A 94 15.50 -8.73 -12.35
CA ASP A 94 14.36 -7.88 -12.63
C ASP A 94 14.78 -6.40 -12.54
N SER A 95 13.97 -5.49 -13.04
CA SER A 95 14.24 -4.04 -13.02
C SER A 95 12.95 -3.23 -12.99
N LYS A 96 13.07 -1.97 -12.54
CA LYS A 96 11.97 -0.99 -12.62
C LYS A 96 11.44 -0.88 -14.05
N GLU A 97 12.32 -0.84 -15.03
CA GLU A 97 11.98 -0.68 -16.44
C GLU A 97 11.24 -1.91 -16.98
N GLN A 98 11.67 -3.11 -16.59
CA GLN A 98 11.01 -4.37 -16.95
C GLN A 98 9.61 -4.47 -16.33
N ALA A 99 9.49 -4.19 -15.04
CA ALA A 99 8.21 -4.16 -14.35
C ALA A 99 7.24 -3.10 -14.92
N ALA A 100 7.76 -1.93 -15.32
CA ALA A 100 6.96 -0.91 -15.98
C ALA A 100 6.41 -1.39 -17.33
N ARG A 101 7.22 -2.10 -18.13
CA ARG A 101 6.74 -2.73 -19.38
C ARG A 101 5.62 -3.72 -19.10
N TYR A 102 5.77 -4.57 -18.08
CA TYR A 102 4.74 -5.53 -17.69
C TYR A 102 3.43 -4.88 -17.28
N ILE A 103 3.45 -3.91 -16.37
CA ILE A 103 2.24 -3.20 -15.92
C ILE A 103 1.56 -2.49 -17.10
N ASN A 104 2.34 -1.85 -17.98
CA ASN A 104 1.80 -1.20 -19.17
C ASN A 104 1.14 -2.18 -20.13
N ALA A 105 1.76 -3.34 -20.37
CA ALA A 105 1.24 -4.34 -21.27
C ALA A 105 -0.01 -5.04 -20.70
N VAL A 106 -0.05 -5.33 -19.40
CA VAL A 106 -1.25 -5.84 -18.70
C VAL A 106 -2.39 -4.81 -18.74
N ALA A 107 -2.10 -3.53 -18.52
CA ALA A 107 -3.12 -2.48 -18.61
C ALA A 107 -3.77 -2.42 -20.00
N LYS A 108 -2.99 -2.57 -21.07
CA LYS A 108 -3.51 -2.61 -22.45
C LYS A 108 -4.41 -3.81 -22.71
N LEU A 109 -4.11 -4.98 -22.12
CA LEU A 109 -5.00 -6.14 -22.21
C LEU A 109 -6.32 -5.92 -21.48
N ALA A 110 -6.28 -5.31 -20.29
CA ALA A 110 -7.47 -5.10 -19.47
C ALA A 110 -8.39 -4.00 -20.02
N SER A 111 -7.85 -3.02 -20.76
CA SER A 111 -8.61 -1.94 -21.37
C SER A 111 -7.92 -1.40 -22.63
N PRO A 112 -8.30 -1.89 -23.81
CA PRO A 112 -7.73 -1.46 -25.10
C PRO A 112 -7.90 0.03 -25.41
N VAL A 113 -8.81 0.73 -24.70
CA VAL A 113 -9.19 2.14 -24.94
C VAL A 113 -8.45 3.12 -24.01
N LEU A 114 -7.46 2.65 -23.23
CA LEU A 114 -6.73 3.48 -22.27
C LEU A 114 -5.84 4.59 -22.88
N GLU A 115 -5.79 4.72 -24.20
CA GLU A 115 -4.91 5.68 -24.90
C GLU A 115 -5.39 7.15 -24.86
N GLU A 116 -6.64 7.45 -24.49
CA GLU A 116 -7.25 8.74 -24.84
C GLU A 116 -7.51 9.78 -23.72
N GLN A 117 -7.10 9.54 -22.48
CA GLN A 117 -7.32 10.50 -21.39
C GLN A 117 -6.01 11.13 -20.89
N THR A 118 -5.56 12.17 -21.58
CA THR A 118 -4.28 12.87 -21.36
C THR A 118 -4.07 13.35 -19.91
N VAL A 119 -5.14 13.66 -19.17
CA VAL A 119 -5.08 14.07 -17.74
C VAL A 119 -4.83 12.88 -16.81
N HIS A 120 -5.23 11.68 -17.21
CA HIS A 120 -5.02 10.46 -16.43
C HIS A 120 -3.68 9.79 -16.71
N VAL A 121 -3.08 10.00 -17.89
CA VAL A 121 -1.78 9.41 -18.24
C VAL A 121 -0.66 9.93 -17.33
N ASP A 122 -0.55 11.25 -17.15
CA ASP A 122 0.50 11.83 -16.28
C ASP A 122 0.37 11.37 -14.81
N LEU A 123 -0.86 11.35 -14.28
CA LEU A 123 -1.11 10.90 -12.92
C LEU A 123 -0.87 9.39 -12.77
N ARG A 124 -1.23 8.61 -13.78
CA ARG A 124 -0.97 7.17 -13.85
C ARG A 124 0.53 6.91 -13.86
N ASP A 125 1.28 7.62 -14.68
CA ASP A 125 2.73 7.42 -14.82
C ASP A 125 3.45 7.85 -13.55
N LYS A 126 3.05 8.96 -12.91
CA LYS A 126 3.55 9.34 -11.57
C LYS A 126 3.25 8.31 -10.50
N ARG A 127 2.05 7.71 -10.50
CA ARG A 127 1.68 6.64 -9.56
C ARG A 127 2.46 5.36 -9.82
N LEU A 128 2.64 5.00 -11.08
CA LEU A 128 3.44 3.85 -11.50
C LEU A 128 4.90 4.02 -11.08
N ASP A 129 5.47 5.18 -11.37
CA ASP A 129 6.83 5.55 -10.99
C ASP A 129 7.01 5.51 -9.47
N ALA A 130 6.10 6.12 -8.71
CA ALA A 130 6.12 6.08 -7.25
C ALA A 130 6.01 4.65 -6.71
N PHE A 131 5.12 3.82 -7.27
CA PHE A 131 4.97 2.41 -6.88
C PHE A 131 6.26 1.62 -7.11
N LEU A 132 6.85 1.73 -8.31
CA LEU A 132 8.04 0.97 -8.68
C LEU A 132 9.32 1.45 -7.98
N MET A 133 9.37 2.72 -7.57
CA MET A 133 10.50 3.25 -6.79
C MET A 133 10.35 2.98 -5.29
N GLN A 134 9.18 3.27 -4.73
CA GLN A 134 8.98 3.20 -3.28
C GLN A 134 8.63 1.80 -2.78
N GLY A 135 8.11 0.94 -3.63
CA GLY A 135 7.71 -0.41 -3.26
C GLY A 135 8.87 -1.28 -2.73
N PRO A 136 9.99 -1.41 -3.45
CA PRO A 136 11.18 -2.12 -2.95
C PRO A 136 11.75 -1.51 -1.67
N GLU A 137 11.76 -0.18 -1.56
CA GLU A 137 12.25 0.53 -0.37
C GLU A 137 11.34 0.33 0.84
N MET A 138 10.02 0.27 0.65
CA MET A 138 9.08 -0.10 1.68
C MET A 138 9.34 -1.52 2.21
N MET A 139 9.67 -2.47 1.33
CA MET A 139 10.06 -3.81 1.78
C MET A 139 11.33 -3.78 2.65
N ARG A 140 12.36 -3.01 2.24
CA ARG A 140 13.58 -2.85 3.03
C ARG A 140 13.31 -2.22 4.38
N TYR A 141 12.56 -1.11 4.39
CA TYR A 141 12.14 -0.43 5.61
C TYR A 141 11.51 -1.42 6.59
N PHE A 142 10.51 -2.20 6.17
CA PHE A 142 9.88 -3.17 7.06
C PHE A 142 10.82 -4.28 7.53
N ARG A 143 11.73 -4.76 6.67
CA ARG A 143 12.77 -5.72 7.09
C ARG A 143 13.60 -5.12 8.22
N ASP A 144 13.99 -3.86 8.10
CA ASP A 144 14.83 -3.16 9.07
C ASP A 144 14.06 -2.90 10.39
N GLN A 145 12.72 -2.80 10.32
CA GLN A 145 11.82 -2.78 11.49
C GLN A 145 11.60 -4.18 12.12
N GLY A 146 12.22 -5.24 11.58
CA GLY A 146 12.10 -6.60 12.07
C GLY A 146 10.98 -7.43 11.45
N PHE A 147 10.26 -6.90 10.44
CA PHE A 147 9.30 -7.68 9.67
C PHE A 147 10.02 -8.79 8.90
N ARG A 148 9.48 -10.00 8.95
CA ARG A 148 10.06 -11.17 8.28
C ARG A 148 9.33 -11.45 6.98
N TRP A 149 9.92 -10.99 5.88
CA TRP A 149 9.51 -11.44 4.56
C TRP A 149 9.84 -12.93 4.37
N MET A 150 9.08 -13.61 3.50
CA MET A 150 9.44 -14.96 3.09
C MET A 150 10.81 -14.96 2.41
N ALA A 151 11.69 -15.86 2.83
CA ALA A 151 13.09 -15.87 2.38
C ALA A 151 13.28 -16.14 0.88
N LYS A 152 12.24 -16.65 0.20
CA LYS A 152 12.23 -16.84 -1.24
C LYS A 152 11.01 -16.13 -1.82
N PRO A 153 11.18 -15.39 -2.94
CA PRO A 153 10.05 -14.90 -3.72
C PRO A 153 9.08 -16.03 -4.08
N SER A 154 7.84 -15.64 -4.36
CA SER A 154 6.80 -16.57 -4.81
C SER A 154 7.31 -17.43 -5.98
N GLN A 155 6.99 -18.72 -5.92
CA GLN A 155 7.26 -19.65 -7.02
C GLN A 155 6.22 -19.55 -8.15
N PHE A 156 5.12 -18.85 -7.89
CA PHE A 156 4.12 -18.57 -8.91
C PHE A 156 4.69 -17.58 -9.92
N PRO A 157 4.55 -17.85 -11.23
CA PRO A 157 4.92 -16.90 -12.26
C PRO A 157 4.05 -15.65 -12.16
N ASP A 158 4.47 -14.59 -12.85
CA ASP A 158 3.58 -13.50 -13.19
C ASP A 158 2.26 -14.03 -13.80
N TYR A 159 1.15 -13.39 -13.47
CA TYR A 159 -0.19 -13.81 -13.92
C TYR A 159 -0.29 -14.01 -15.43
N HIS A 160 0.44 -13.20 -16.20
CA HIS A 160 0.52 -13.29 -17.64
C HIS A 160 1.98 -13.47 -18.09
N PRO A 161 2.54 -14.69 -17.99
CA PRO A 161 3.98 -14.92 -18.18
C PRO A 161 4.45 -14.75 -19.64
N HIS A 162 3.52 -14.60 -20.57
CA HIS A 162 3.74 -14.46 -22.01
C HIS A 162 3.72 -13.00 -22.49
N ILE A 163 3.52 -12.05 -21.58
CA ILE A 163 3.46 -10.62 -21.90
C ILE A 163 4.85 -9.98 -21.75
N ASP A 164 5.11 -8.95 -22.55
CA ASP A 164 6.30 -8.10 -22.43
C ASP A 164 6.51 -7.62 -20.98
N GLY A 165 7.74 -7.72 -20.51
CA GLY A 165 8.14 -7.34 -19.17
C GLY A 165 7.92 -8.40 -18.09
N ALA A 166 7.25 -9.52 -18.36
CA ALA A 166 7.07 -10.59 -17.37
C ALA A 166 8.43 -11.17 -16.93
N VAL A 167 8.57 -11.51 -15.66
CA VAL A 167 9.74 -12.21 -15.11
C VAL A 167 9.56 -13.71 -15.35
N PRO A 168 10.50 -14.38 -16.06
CA PRO A 168 10.40 -15.80 -16.36
C PRO A 168 10.31 -16.65 -15.09
N ASN A 169 9.54 -17.74 -15.16
CA ASN A 169 9.44 -18.67 -14.06
C ASN A 169 10.78 -19.38 -13.83
N THR A 170 11.47 -19.07 -12.72
CA THR A 170 12.75 -19.70 -12.38
C THR A 170 12.64 -21.21 -12.08
N PHE A 171 11.43 -21.74 -11.90
CA PHE A 171 11.21 -23.19 -11.73
C PHE A 171 11.46 -24.01 -12.99
N GLN A 172 11.25 -23.45 -14.18
CA GLN A 172 11.50 -24.19 -15.43
C GLN A 172 13.00 -24.32 -15.73
N ASN A 173 13.81 -23.34 -15.34
CA ASN A 173 15.25 -23.37 -15.59
C ASN A 173 16.04 -24.24 -14.61
N GLN A 174 15.51 -24.51 -13.41
CA GLN A 174 16.16 -25.43 -12.45
C GLN A 174 15.90 -26.92 -12.75
N MET A 175 14.90 -27.26 -13.57
CA MET A 175 14.68 -28.63 -14.06
C MET A 175 15.36 -28.92 -15.41
N ALA A 176 15.98 -27.92 -16.04
CA ALA A 176 16.64 -28.03 -17.34
C ALA A 176 18.15 -28.36 -17.25
N HIS A 177 18.70 -28.47 -16.05
CA HIS A 177 20.08 -28.90 -15.83
C HIS A 177 20.08 -30.23 -15.02
N PRO A 178 20.44 -31.36 -15.66
CA PRO A 178 20.60 -32.65 -14.98
C PRO A 178 21.81 -32.67 -14.04
#